data_AF-A0A5C6LR75-F1
#
_entry.id   AF-A0A5C6LR75-F1
#
_cell.length_a   1.000
_cell.length_b   1.000
_cell.length_c   1.000
_cell.angle_alpha   90.00
_cell.angle_beta   90.00
_cell.angle_gamma   90.00
#
_symmetry.space_group_name_H-M   'P 1'
#
loop_
_entity.id
_entity.type
_entity.pdbx_description
1 polymer ?
#
loop_
_entity_poly.entity_id
_entity_poly.type
_entity_poly.pdbx_seq_one_letter_code
_entity_poly.pdbx_strand_id
1 'polypeptide(L)'
;MKAGIFINSTSLLEKSVFESTVIYITEYNENGAMGFIVNNPFPRKLNELEEFCHGRDFPLWEGGPVDKEHLFFIHQRPDLISGGEQVGENIFLGGDFQAAVKHINEHTLTEKDIKIFIGYCGWDYKELDEEIDEGSWRITPTGKLF
;
A
#
# COMPACT_ATOMS: atom_id res chain seq x y z
N MET A 1 16.48 -1.40 -9.04
CA MET A 1 15.39 -0.43 -8.73
C MET A 1 15.56 0.11 -7.30
N LYS A 2 14.63 0.90 -6.72
CA LYS A 2 14.65 1.31 -5.30
C LYS A 2 13.22 1.48 -4.75
N ALA A 3 13.03 1.32 -3.46
CA ALA A 3 11.77 1.66 -2.79
C ALA A 3 11.41 3.16 -2.93
N GLY A 4 10.14 3.47 -2.72
CA GLY A 4 9.60 4.82 -2.79
C GLY A 4 9.25 5.31 -4.19
N ILE A 5 9.06 4.41 -5.14
CA ILE A 5 8.68 4.72 -6.53
C ILE A 5 7.32 4.12 -6.88
N PHE A 6 6.73 4.58 -7.99
CA PHE A 6 5.51 3.99 -8.54
C PHE A 6 5.82 3.16 -9.78
N ILE A 7 5.04 2.11 -9.98
CA ILE A 7 4.95 1.37 -11.24
C ILE A 7 3.50 1.36 -11.72
N ASN A 8 3.32 1.42 -13.03
CA ASN A 8 2.01 1.35 -13.68
C ASN A 8 1.94 0.07 -14.52
N SER A 9 0.83 -0.65 -14.43
CA SER A 9 0.57 -1.79 -15.32
C SER A 9 0.53 -1.34 -16.78
N THR A 10 1.10 -2.11 -17.69
CA THR A 10 0.96 -1.88 -19.13
C THR A 10 -0.18 -2.70 -19.73
N SER A 11 -0.39 -2.60 -21.03
CA SER A 11 -1.38 -3.39 -21.77
C SER A 11 -1.10 -4.90 -21.73
N LEU A 12 0.12 -5.33 -21.37
CA LEU A 12 0.44 -6.76 -21.20
C LEU A 12 -0.30 -7.40 -20.03
N LEU A 13 -0.71 -6.60 -19.05
CA LEU A 13 -1.44 -7.05 -17.87
C LEU A 13 -2.96 -6.89 -17.99
N GLU A 14 -3.49 -6.58 -19.19
CA GLU A 14 -4.93 -6.58 -19.43
C GLU A 14 -5.54 -7.95 -19.10
N LYS A 15 -6.74 -7.95 -18.48
CA LYS A 15 -7.47 -9.13 -18.00
C LYS A 15 -6.81 -9.88 -16.85
N SER A 16 -5.75 -9.32 -16.25
CA SER A 16 -5.18 -9.81 -14.99
C SER A 16 -5.77 -9.06 -13.79
N VAL A 17 -5.42 -9.51 -12.58
CA VAL A 17 -5.74 -8.78 -11.34
C VAL A 17 -5.02 -7.43 -11.23
N PHE A 18 -4.04 -7.18 -12.11
CA PHE A 18 -3.23 -5.97 -12.16
C PHE A 18 -3.64 -5.01 -13.28
N GLU A 19 -4.74 -5.26 -13.98
CA GLU A 19 -5.22 -4.37 -15.03
C GLU A 19 -5.47 -2.95 -14.49
N SER A 20 -4.89 -1.94 -15.17
CA SER A 20 -5.02 -0.52 -14.80
C SER A 20 -4.59 -0.20 -13.37
N THR A 21 -3.64 -0.94 -12.82
CA THR A 21 -3.15 -0.72 -11.45
C THR A 21 -1.95 0.22 -11.41
N VAL A 22 -1.90 1.00 -10.33
CA VAL A 22 -0.75 1.81 -9.92
C VAL A 22 -0.26 1.21 -8.61
N ILE A 23 1.00 0.80 -8.56
CA ILE A 23 1.61 0.21 -7.37
C ILE A 23 2.68 1.13 -6.83
N TYR A 24 2.68 1.36 -5.52
CA TYR A 24 3.77 2.03 -4.81
C TYR A 24 4.68 0.99 -4.18
N ILE A 25 5.97 1.00 -4.54
CA ILE A 25 6.98 0.07 -4.03
C ILE A 25 7.46 0.53 -2.67
N THR A 26 7.28 -0.31 -1.65
CA THR A 26 7.68 -0.03 -0.27
C THR A 26 8.96 -0.74 0.15
N GLU A 27 9.27 -1.88 -0.48
CA GLU A 27 10.50 -2.62 -0.23
C GLU A 27 11.13 -3.06 -1.55
N TYR A 28 12.45 -3.02 -1.64
CA TYR A 28 13.22 -3.58 -2.75
C TYR A 28 14.64 -3.89 -2.27
N ASN A 29 14.97 -5.17 -2.15
CA ASN A 29 16.25 -5.65 -1.64
C ASN A 29 16.60 -7.06 -2.18
N GLU A 30 17.59 -7.73 -1.58
CA GLU A 30 18.06 -9.07 -1.99
C GLU A 30 17.03 -10.20 -1.74
N ASN A 31 15.99 -9.95 -0.94
CA ASN A 31 14.90 -10.90 -0.70
C ASN A 31 13.75 -10.72 -1.70
N GLY A 32 13.74 -9.66 -2.51
CA GLY A 32 12.66 -9.37 -3.46
C GLY A 32 12.15 -7.94 -3.36
N ALA A 33 10.88 -7.75 -3.71
CA ALA A 33 10.20 -6.47 -3.65
C ALA A 33 8.79 -6.59 -3.06
N MET A 34 8.32 -5.49 -2.46
CA MET A 34 6.98 -5.38 -1.91
C MET A 34 6.38 -4.04 -2.33
N GLY A 35 5.09 -4.03 -2.63
CA GLY A 35 4.35 -2.80 -2.88
C GLY A 35 2.85 -2.95 -2.70
N PHE A 36 2.14 -1.85 -2.84
CA PHE A 36 0.69 -1.79 -2.67
C PHE A 36 0.02 -1.14 -3.87
N ILE A 37 -1.06 -1.74 -4.36
CA ILE A 37 -1.96 -1.09 -5.33
C ILE A 37 -2.61 0.11 -4.64
N VAL A 38 -2.39 1.32 -5.15
CA VAL A 38 -2.82 2.56 -4.50
C VAL A 38 -4.10 3.15 -5.08
N ASN A 39 -4.61 2.58 -6.17
CA ASN A 39 -5.73 3.10 -6.94
C ASN A 39 -6.93 2.14 -7.02
N ASN A 40 -7.00 1.13 -6.15
CA ASN A 40 -8.10 0.16 -6.11
C ASN A 40 -8.82 0.17 -4.75
N PRO A 41 -9.97 0.86 -4.61
CA PRO A 41 -10.73 0.87 -3.36
C PRO A 41 -11.27 -0.52 -3.02
N PHE A 42 -11.21 -0.88 -1.74
CA PHE A 42 -11.84 -2.10 -1.27
C PHE A 42 -13.33 -1.87 -1.03
N PRO A 43 -14.23 -2.84 -1.33
CA PRO A 43 -15.68 -2.64 -1.23
C PRO A 43 -16.20 -2.37 0.18
N ARG A 44 -15.45 -2.75 1.21
CA ARG A 44 -15.80 -2.58 2.63
C ARG A 44 -14.88 -1.56 3.29
N LYS A 45 -15.41 -0.88 4.31
CA LYS A 45 -14.68 0.03 5.18
C LYS A 45 -14.14 -0.69 6.41
N LEU A 46 -13.24 -0.02 7.13
CA LEU A 46 -12.61 -0.54 8.34
C LEU A 46 -13.62 -0.98 9.41
N ASN A 47 -14.63 -0.15 9.71
CA ASN A 47 -15.68 -0.48 10.68
C ASN A 47 -16.64 -1.58 10.25
N GLU A 48 -16.54 -2.09 9.02
CA GLU A 48 -17.30 -3.26 8.62
C GLU A 48 -16.60 -4.55 9.00
N LEU A 49 -15.31 -4.51 9.38
CA LEU A 49 -14.59 -5.65 9.93
C LEU A 49 -14.98 -5.87 11.39
N GLU A 50 -15.13 -7.13 11.80
CA GLU A 50 -15.63 -7.49 13.13
C GLU A 50 -14.78 -6.88 14.26
N GLU A 51 -13.46 -6.89 14.10
CA GLU A 51 -12.51 -6.32 15.07
C GLU A 51 -12.68 -4.80 15.27
N PHE A 52 -13.10 -4.06 14.24
CA PHE A 52 -13.21 -2.60 14.27
C PHE A 52 -14.66 -2.10 14.19
N CYS A 53 -15.65 -2.96 14.45
CA CYS A 53 -17.07 -2.63 14.24
C CYS A 53 -17.61 -1.47 15.10
N HIS A 54 -16.95 -1.16 16.21
CA HIS A 54 -17.26 0.00 17.06
C HIS A 54 -16.47 1.27 16.69
N GLY A 55 -15.55 1.15 15.74
CA GLY A 55 -14.75 2.24 15.22
C GLY A 55 -15.49 3.03 14.15
N ARG A 56 -14.76 4.00 13.59
CA ARG A 56 -15.26 4.86 12.54
C ARG A 56 -15.19 4.20 11.17
N ASP A 57 -16.10 4.61 10.30
CA ASP A 57 -15.99 4.36 8.88
C ASP A 57 -14.69 4.98 8.31
N PHE A 58 -13.84 4.14 7.74
CA PHE A 58 -12.57 4.56 7.13
C PHE A 58 -12.30 3.70 5.89
N PRO A 59 -11.91 4.28 4.74
CA PRO A 59 -11.70 3.50 3.53
C PRO A 59 -10.56 2.50 3.65
N LEU A 60 -10.78 1.33 3.05
CA LEU A 60 -9.75 0.32 2.81
C LEU A 60 -9.44 0.27 1.32
N TRP A 61 -8.24 -0.20 1.00
CA TRP A 61 -7.76 -0.35 -0.36
C TRP A 61 -7.34 -1.81 -0.58
N GLU A 62 -7.60 -2.33 -1.77
CA GLU A 62 -7.06 -3.63 -2.18
C GLU A 62 -5.57 -3.42 -2.47
N GLY A 63 -4.68 -3.90 -1.60
CA GLY A 63 -3.24 -3.69 -1.70
C GLY A 63 -2.55 -4.67 -2.62
N GLY A 64 -3.10 -5.88 -2.78
CA GLY A 64 -2.60 -6.87 -3.72
C GLY A 64 -3.07 -8.30 -3.38
N PRO A 65 -2.68 -9.29 -4.19
CA PRO A 65 -3.19 -10.66 -4.07
C PRO A 65 -2.58 -11.46 -2.91
N VAL A 66 -1.47 -10.99 -2.32
CA VAL A 66 -0.76 -11.71 -1.27
C VAL A 66 -1.26 -11.26 0.10
N ASP A 67 -1.39 -12.22 1.02
CA ASP A 67 -1.71 -11.99 2.43
C ASP A 67 -2.99 -11.18 2.70
N LYS A 68 -4.07 -11.55 2.00
CA LYS A 68 -5.38 -10.87 2.06
C LYS A 68 -6.12 -10.99 3.40
N GLU A 69 -5.55 -11.71 4.37
CA GLU A 69 -6.10 -11.81 5.72
C GLU A 69 -5.57 -10.71 6.65
N HIS A 70 -4.52 -10.00 6.26
CA HIS A 70 -3.88 -8.96 7.07
C HIS A 70 -4.10 -7.55 6.53
N LEU A 71 -4.10 -6.60 7.48
CA LEU A 71 -4.11 -5.17 7.20
C LEU A 71 -2.69 -4.62 7.21
N PHE A 72 -2.40 -3.82 6.20
CA PHE A 72 -1.18 -3.04 6.09
C PHE A 72 -1.55 -1.56 6.00
N PHE A 73 -0.61 -0.66 6.30
CA PHE A 73 -0.88 0.75 6.11
C PHE A 73 0.38 1.54 5.80
N ILE A 74 0.18 2.63 5.08
CA ILE A 74 1.22 3.63 4.79
C ILE A 74 0.72 4.98 5.30
N HIS A 75 1.59 5.74 5.96
CA HIS A 75 1.24 7.04 6.55
C HIS A 75 2.35 8.08 6.40
N GLN A 76 2.00 9.34 6.65
CA GLN A 76 2.92 10.50 6.64
C GLN A 76 3.00 11.20 8.01
N ARG A 77 2.69 10.46 9.08
CA ARG A 77 2.53 10.98 10.46
C ARG A 77 3.41 10.23 11.47
N PRO A 78 4.76 10.30 11.34
CA PRO A 78 5.68 9.70 12.30
C PRO A 78 5.58 10.33 13.70
N ASP A 79 4.94 11.49 13.82
CA ASP A 79 4.62 12.18 15.07
C ASP A 79 3.47 11.52 15.86
N LEU A 80 2.57 10.80 15.17
CA LEU A 80 1.42 10.12 15.78
C LEU A 80 1.59 8.60 15.85
N ILE A 81 2.25 8.01 14.84
CA ILE A 81 2.43 6.57 14.73
C ILE A 81 3.92 6.28 14.80
N SER A 82 4.33 5.59 15.87
CA SER A 82 5.72 5.20 16.09
C SER A 82 6.03 3.83 15.46
N GLY A 83 7.30 3.56 15.19
CA GLY A 83 7.77 2.25 14.70
C GLY A 83 7.54 1.96 13.22
N GLY A 84 7.06 2.94 12.43
CA GLY A 84 6.97 2.80 10.98
C GLY A 84 8.34 2.84 10.30
N GLU A 85 8.52 2.04 9.25
CA GLU A 85 9.74 2.03 8.44
C GLU A 85 9.69 3.13 7.38
N GLN A 86 10.75 3.92 7.28
CA GLN A 86 10.80 5.01 6.30
C GLN A 86 11.07 4.47 4.90
N VAL A 87 10.11 4.63 4.00
CA VAL A 87 10.19 4.19 2.60
C VAL A 87 10.65 5.32 1.68
N GLY A 88 10.10 6.52 1.88
CA GLY A 88 10.31 7.68 1.03
C GLY A 88 10.38 8.98 1.82
N GLU A 89 10.34 10.11 1.11
CA GLU A 89 10.27 11.41 1.76
C GLU A 89 8.92 11.57 2.46
N ASN A 90 8.95 11.56 3.79
CA ASN A 90 7.77 11.65 4.65
C ASN A 90 6.72 10.53 4.45
N ILE A 91 7.15 9.36 3.93
CA ILE A 91 6.29 8.17 3.75
C ILE A 91 6.84 7.02 4.59
N PHE A 92 5.96 6.44 5.42
CA PHE A 92 6.30 5.38 6.36
C PHE A 92 5.37 4.18 6.18
N LEU A 93 5.95 2.98 6.14
CA LEU A 93 5.24 1.71 6.11
C LEU A 93 5.04 1.19 7.55
N GLY A 94 3.80 0.84 7.88
CA GLY A 94 3.47 0.21 9.16
C GLY A 94 3.75 1.11 10.37
N GLY A 95 3.99 0.46 11.51
CA GLY A 95 4.12 1.09 12.83
C GLY A 95 3.05 0.62 13.81
N ASP A 96 2.83 1.39 14.87
CA ASP A 96 1.81 1.10 15.87
C ASP A 96 0.39 1.24 15.30
N PHE A 97 -0.18 0.09 14.91
CA PHE A 97 -1.51 0.02 14.33
C PHE A 97 -2.62 0.43 15.32
N GLN A 98 -2.45 0.16 16.62
CA GLN A 98 -3.43 0.58 17.62
C GLN A 98 -3.47 2.10 17.73
N ALA A 99 -2.31 2.76 17.70
CA ALA A 99 -2.22 4.21 17.64
C ALA A 99 -2.88 4.76 16.37
N ALA A 100 -2.65 4.15 15.21
CA ALA A 100 -3.28 4.54 13.96
C ALA A 100 -4.82 4.50 14.04
N VAL A 101 -5.39 3.38 14.49
CA VAL A 101 -6.84 3.21 14.66
C VAL A 101 -7.42 4.21 15.67
N LYS A 102 -6.74 4.42 16.80
CA LYS A 102 -7.13 5.43 17.79
C LYS A 102 -7.21 6.82 17.16
N HIS A 103 -6.17 7.24 16.45
CA HIS A 103 -6.09 8.57 15.84
C HIS A 103 -7.09 8.78 14.69
N ILE A 104 -7.45 7.72 13.96
CA ILE A 104 -8.54 7.71 12.98
C ILE A 104 -9.89 7.97 13.67
N ASN A 105 -10.17 7.26 14.78
CA ASN A 105 -11.40 7.43 15.54
C ASN A 105 -11.50 8.82 16.18
N GLU A 106 -10.37 9.44 16.54
CA GLU A 106 -10.29 10.80 17.11
C GLU A 106 -10.29 11.93 16.05
N HIS A 107 -10.43 11.63 14.75
CA HIS A 107 -10.37 12.61 13.64
C HIS A 107 -9.01 13.30 13.45
N THR A 108 -7.95 12.79 14.07
CA THR A 108 -6.59 13.36 13.98
C THR A 108 -5.76 12.78 12.84
N LEU A 109 -6.18 11.62 12.31
CA LEU A 109 -5.73 11.05 11.04
C LEU A 109 -6.91 11.01 10.06
N THR A 110 -6.62 11.41 8.83
CA THR A 110 -7.57 11.36 7.71
C THR A 110 -6.99 10.56 6.54
N GLU A 111 -7.79 10.33 5.50
CA GLU A 111 -7.33 9.69 4.26
C GLU A 111 -6.18 10.44 3.55
N LYS A 112 -5.96 11.70 3.92
CA LYS A 112 -4.81 12.50 3.45
C LYS A 112 -3.50 12.15 4.16
N ASP A 113 -3.60 11.45 5.28
CA ASP A 113 -2.48 11.18 6.20
C ASP A 113 -2.09 9.69 6.25
N ILE A 114 -3.06 8.81 6.02
CA ILE A 114 -2.90 7.36 6.12
C ILE A 114 -3.79 6.64 5.11
N LYS A 115 -3.27 5.56 4.54
CA LYS A 115 -3.99 4.64 3.66
C LYS A 115 -3.82 3.22 4.20
N ILE A 116 -4.92 2.52 4.38
CA ILE A 116 -4.97 1.15 4.91
C ILE A 116 -5.30 0.19 3.76
N PHE A 117 -4.57 -0.90 3.68
CA PHE A 117 -4.62 -1.89 2.62
C PHE A 117 -4.97 -3.27 3.16
N ILE A 118 -5.67 -4.06 2.36
CA ILE A 118 -5.80 -5.50 2.54
C ILE A 118 -4.85 -6.18 1.57
N GLY A 119 -3.93 -6.98 2.11
CA GLY A 119 -2.89 -7.63 1.33
C GLY A 119 -1.89 -6.68 0.66
N TYR A 120 -0.97 -7.25 -0.11
CA TYR A 120 0.09 -6.56 -0.82
C TYR A 120 0.48 -7.27 -2.13
N CYS A 121 1.28 -6.60 -2.95
CA CYS A 121 1.97 -7.18 -4.10
C CYS A 121 3.40 -7.53 -3.70
N GLY A 122 3.78 -8.79 -3.87
CA GLY A 122 5.12 -9.28 -3.59
C GLY A 122 5.77 -9.80 -4.87
N TRP A 123 7.09 -9.68 -4.91
CA TRP A 123 7.95 -10.24 -5.95
C TRP A 123 9.12 -10.95 -5.31
N ASP A 124 9.48 -12.09 -5.85
CA ASP A 124 10.71 -12.77 -5.50
C ASP A 124 11.93 -11.97 -6.00
N TYR A 125 13.13 -12.39 -5.56
CA TYR A 125 14.37 -11.76 -5.96
C TYR A 125 14.49 -11.66 -7.50
N LYS A 126 14.69 -10.43 -7.99
CA LYS A 126 14.79 -10.02 -9.41
C LYS A 126 13.51 -10.12 -10.24
N GLU A 127 12.44 -10.76 -9.76
CA GLU A 127 11.22 -10.95 -10.54
C GLU A 127 10.65 -9.61 -11.03
N LEU A 128 10.60 -8.59 -10.16
CA LEU A 128 10.13 -7.27 -10.57
C LEU A 128 11.01 -6.60 -11.63
N ASP A 129 12.32 -6.78 -11.57
CA ASP A 129 13.22 -6.23 -12.59
C ASP A 129 12.99 -6.93 -13.94
N GLU A 130 12.80 -8.25 -13.92
CA GLU A 130 12.48 -9.06 -15.10
C GLU A 130 11.14 -8.64 -15.70
N GLU A 131 10.09 -8.47 -14.91
CA GLU A 131 8.78 -8.01 -15.39
C GLU A 131 8.82 -6.59 -15.95
N ILE A 132 9.69 -5.72 -15.43
CA ILE A 132 9.94 -4.39 -16.00
C ILE A 132 10.65 -4.50 -17.35
N ASP A 133 11.68 -5.35 -17.45
CA ASP A 133 12.43 -5.58 -18.69
C ASP A 133 11.56 -6.22 -19.78
N GLU A 134 10.63 -7.10 -19.40
CA GLU A 134 9.60 -7.69 -20.28
C GLU A 134 8.51 -6.68 -20.69
N GLY A 135 8.41 -5.55 -19.98
CA GLY A 135 7.48 -4.47 -20.28
C GLY A 135 6.10 -4.61 -19.63
N SER A 136 5.93 -5.52 -18.67
CA SER A 136 4.70 -5.67 -17.88
C SER A 136 4.44 -4.43 -17.01
N TRP A 137 5.52 -3.79 -16.54
CA TRP A 137 5.46 -2.60 -15.69
C TRP A 137 6.21 -1.42 -16.28
N ARG A 138 5.67 -0.23 -16.05
CA ARG A 138 6.33 1.04 -16.36
C ARG A 138 6.64 1.81 -15.09
N ILE A 139 7.92 2.01 -14.80
CA ILE A 139 8.37 2.89 -13.70
C ILE A 139 7.91 4.33 -13.96
N THR A 140 7.34 4.95 -12.92
CA THR A 140 6.93 6.35 -12.94
C THR A 140 7.40 7.05 -11.65
N PRO A 141 8.17 8.14 -11.74
CA PRO A 141 8.70 8.83 -10.56
C PRO A 141 7.64 9.63 -9.79
N THR A 142 6.46 9.81 -10.37
CA THR A 142 5.37 10.62 -9.84
C THR A 142 4.09 9.81 -9.79
N GLY A 143 3.50 9.70 -8.61
CA GLY A 143 2.21 9.07 -8.38
C GLY A 143 1.51 9.73 -7.19
N LYS A 144 0.22 9.45 -7.04
CA LYS A 144 -0.59 9.97 -5.93
C LYS A 144 -0.88 8.84 -4.95
N LEU A 145 -0.34 8.94 -3.74
CA LEU A 145 -0.61 8.00 -2.66
C LEU A 145 -1.83 8.40 -1.82
N PHE A 146 -1.93 9.69 -1.46
CA PHE A 146 -3.02 10.31 -0.68
C PHE A 146 -3.71 11.41 -1.49
#